data_AF-A0A517YMR8-F1
#
_entry.id   AF-A0A517YMR8-F1
#
_cell.length_a   1.000
_cell.length_b   1.000
_cell.length_c   1.000
_cell.angle_alpha   90.00
_cell.angle_beta   90.00
_cell.angle_gamma   90.00
#
_symmetry.space_group_name_H-M   'P 1'
#
loop_
_entity.id
_entity.type
_entity.pdbx_description
1 polymer ?
#
loop_
_entity_poly.entity_id
_entity_poly.type
_entity_poly.pdbx_seq_one_letter_code
_entity_poly.pdbx_strand_id
1 'polypeptide(L)'
;MSRIVSRALIALLAVVAMGAHVRGDEAGQLYAKKIRPLLERKCYDCHSAKAEEVKGGLKLDTLEEMLKGGPNGPAIVPGDLENSFLLRAIRYEEADYQMPPAGKLSDEDIRAVEQWVRVLKDAK
;
A
#
# COMPACT_ATOMS: atom_id res chain seq x y z
N MET A 1 -22.12 66.08 27.65
CA MET A 1 -21.18 65.92 26.51
C MET A 1 -19.87 65.34 27.02
N SER A 2 -19.24 64.43 26.25
CA SER A 2 -17.96 63.72 26.55
C SER A 2 -18.11 62.58 27.59
N ARG A 3 -17.69 61.32 27.38
CA ARG A 3 -16.80 60.68 26.39
C ARG A 3 -17.23 59.22 26.15
N ILE A 4 -17.40 58.86 24.88
CA ILE A 4 -17.47 57.47 24.41
C ILE A 4 -16.03 56.94 24.48
N VAL A 5 -15.73 56.03 25.42
CA VAL A 5 -14.44 55.31 25.41
C VAL A 5 -14.49 54.29 24.27
N SER A 6 -13.73 54.64 23.25
CA SER A 6 -13.60 53.96 21.98
C SER A 6 -12.78 52.66 22.09
N ARG A 7 -13.23 51.69 21.30
CA ARG A 7 -12.41 50.69 20.59
C ARG A 7 -11.87 49.52 21.42
N ALA A 8 -12.72 48.53 21.59
CA ALA A 8 -12.28 47.14 21.65
C ALA A 8 -11.61 46.77 20.31
N LEU A 9 -10.28 46.91 20.22
CA LEU A 9 -9.49 46.22 19.21
C LEU A 9 -9.32 44.78 19.68
N ILE A 10 -10.32 43.94 19.34
CA ILE A 10 -10.24 42.50 19.51
C ILE A 10 -9.30 41.95 18.43
N ALA A 11 -8.13 41.51 18.90
CA ALA A 11 -7.17 40.57 18.31
C ALA A 11 -7.39 40.16 16.85
N LEU A 12 -6.60 40.75 15.95
CA LEU A 12 -6.37 40.24 14.61
C LEU A 12 -5.09 39.39 14.64
N LEU A 13 -5.18 38.07 14.87
CA LEU A 13 -4.12 37.09 14.56
C LEU A 13 -4.58 35.65 14.89
N ALA A 14 -5.40 35.06 14.02
CA ALA A 14 -5.59 33.61 13.99
C ALA A 14 -6.12 33.16 12.62
N VAL A 15 -5.35 33.35 11.56
CA VAL A 15 -5.51 32.56 10.33
C VAL A 15 -4.12 32.17 9.84
N VAL A 16 -3.47 31.25 10.56
CA VAL A 16 -2.28 30.58 10.03
C VAL A 16 -2.51 29.07 10.10
N ALA A 17 -2.52 28.49 8.90
CA ALA A 17 -2.29 27.09 8.57
C ALA A 17 -3.38 26.06 8.91
N MET A 18 -4.58 26.20 8.32
CA MET A 18 -5.36 25.01 7.92
C MET A 18 -4.87 24.51 6.55
N GLY A 19 -3.59 24.17 6.48
CA GLY A 19 -2.88 23.76 5.26
C GLY A 19 -2.29 22.35 5.34
N ALA A 20 -2.68 21.56 6.35
CA ALA A 20 -2.48 20.13 6.32
C ALA A 20 -3.48 19.55 5.33
N HIS A 21 -3.11 19.59 4.05
CA HIS A 21 -3.74 18.81 3.01
C HIS A 21 -4.06 17.41 3.56
N VAL A 22 -5.34 17.04 3.53
CA VAL A 22 -5.74 15.64 3.43
C VAL A 22 -4.98 15.07 2.23
N ARG A 23 -3.77 14.58 2.43
CA ARG A 23 -3.16 13.64 1.50
C ARG A 23 -4.02 12.40 1.70
N GLY A 24 -5.00 12.23 0.82
CA GLY A 24 -5.84 11.04 0.80
C GLY A 24 -4.95 9.81 0.82
N ASP A 25 -5.42 8.73 1.46
CA ASP A 25 -4.71 7.46 1.54
C ASP A 25 -4.48 6.90 0.12
N GLU A 26 -3.36 7.30 -0.50
CA GLU A 26 -3.01 6.94 -1.86
C GLU A 26 -2.77 5.43 -1.96
N ALA A 27 -2.09 4.87 -0.95
CA ALA A 27 -1.84 3.44 -0.85
C ALA A 27 -3.16 2.65 -0.77
N GLY A 28 -4.09 3.04 0.10
CA GLY A 28 -5.40 2.40 0.20
C GLY A 28 -6.26 2.55 -1.04
N GLN A 29 -6.20 3.70 -1.72
CA GLN A 29 -6.88 3.90 -3.00
C GLN A 29 -6.32 3.01 -4.11
N LEU A 30 -5.00 2.92 -4.24
CA LEU A 30 -4.33 2.00 -5.17
C LEU A 30 -4.67 0.55 -4.83
N TYR A 31 -4.66 0.21 -3.53
CA TYR A 31 -5.00 -1.13 -3.08
C TYR A 31 -6.42 -1.52 -3.51
N ALA A 32 -7.40 -0.69 -3.17
CA ALA A 32 -8.80 -0.97 -3.46
C ALA A 32 -9.11 -1.01 -4.97
N LYS A 33 -8.49 -0.13 -5.76
CA LYS A 33 -8.80 0.03 -7.19
C LYS A 33 -7.99 -0.89 -8.11
N LYS A 34 -6.76 -1.26 -7.72
CA LYS A 34 -5.81 -1.95 -8.59
C LYS A 34 -5.27 -3.23 -7.97
N ILE A 35 -4.81 -3.20 -6.73
CA ILE A 35 -4.09 -4.34 -6.13
C ILE A 35 -5.04 -5.45 -5.72
N ARG A 36 -6.09 -5.18 -4.95
CA ARG A 36 -7.04 -6.22 -4.52
C ARG A 36 -7.66 -6.97 -5.71
N PRO A 37 -8.18 -6.31 -6.76
CA PRO A 37 -8.68 -7.04 -7.95
C PRO A 37 -7.60 -7.85 -8.68
N LEU A 38 -6.34 -7.41 -8.65
CA LEU A 38 -5.23 -8.18 -9.21
C LEU A 38 -4.98 -9.44 -8.38
N LEU A 39 -4.87 -9.31 -7.06
CA LEU A 39 -4.64 -10.44 -6.15
C LEU A 39 -5.77 -11.48 -6.24
N GLU A 40 -7.02 -11.03 -6.29
CA GLU A 40 -8.20 -11.89 -6.48
C GLU A 40 -8.11 -12.73 -7.76
N ARG A 41 -7.65 -12.13 -8.87
CA ARG A 41 -7.61 -12.81 -10.18
C ARG A 41 -6.35 -13.63 -10.43
N LYS A 42 -5.25 -13.34 -9.74
CA LYS A 42 -3.92 -13.86 -10.09
C LYS A 42 -3.19 -14.55 -8.95
N CYS A 43 -3.64 -14.40 -7.71
CA CYS A 43 -2.87 -14.85 -6.54
C CYS A 43 -3.69 -15.70 -5.56
N TYR A 44 -4.96 -15.38 -5.34
CA TYR A 44 -5.74 -15.97 -4.25
C TYR A 44 -6.03 -17.46 -4.38
N ASP A 45 -5.99 -18.03 -5.60
CA ASP A 45 -6.13 -19.47 -5.81
C ASP A 45 -5.07 -20.29 -5.06
N CYS A 46 -3.91 -19.69 -4.75
CA CYS A 46 -2.80 -20.36 -4.04
C CYS A 46 -2.32 -19.62 -2.78
N HIS A 47 -2.54 -18.31 -2.70
CA HIS A 47 -2.00 -17.46 -1.63
C HIS A 47 -3.11 -16.71 -0.87
N SER A 48 -4.22 -17.40 -0.60
CA SER A 48 -5.27 -16.88 0.29
C SER A 48 -5.62 -17.87 1.39
N ALA A 49 -6.23 -17.39 2.46
CA ALA A 49 -6.79 -18.24 3.51
C ALA A 49 -7.92 -19.18 3.00
N LYS A 50 -8.45 -18.91 1.80
CA LYS A 50 -9.49 -19.72 1.14
C LYS A 50 -8.94 -20.64 0.05
N ALA A 51 -7.65 -20.60 -0.24
CA ALA A 51 -7.02 -21.53 -1.16
C ALA A 51 -7.17 -22.97 -0.64
N GLU A 52 -7.39 -23.93 -1.54
CA GLU A 52 -7.42 -25.36 -1.18
C GLU A 52 -6.10 -25.78 -0.53
N GLU A 53 -4.99 -25.22 -1.01
CA GLU A 53 -3.66 -25.36 -0.42
C GLU A 53 -2.94 -24.00 -0.42
N VAL A 54 -2.49 -23.54 0.75
CA VAL A 54 -1.72 -22.30 0.88
C VAL A 54 -0.27 -22.56 0.47
N LYS A 55 0.08 -22.17 -0.76
CA LYS A 55 1.41 -22.39 -1.32
C LYS A 55 2.45 -21.48 -0.68
N GLY A 56 3.65 -22.03 -0.47
CA GLY A 56 4.80 -21.30 0.07
C GLY A 56 4.59 -20.73 1.48
N GLY A 57 3.57 -21.18 2.22
CA GLY A 57 3.24 -20.65 3.55
C GLY A 57 2.91 -19.16 3.55
N LEU A 58 2.53 -18.60 2.40
CA LEU A 58 2.28 -17.16 2.22
C LEU A 58 0.80 -16.92 1.94
N LYS A 59 0.22 -15.96 2.68
CA LYS A 59 -1.12 -15.43 2.46
C LYS A 59 -1.05 -13.96 2.10
N LEU A 60 -1.93 -13.57 1.19
CA LEU A 60 -2.03 -12.22 0.64
C LEU A 60 -3.41 -11.61 0.92
N ASP A 61 -4.17 -12.15 1.87
CA ASP A 61 -5.52 -11.66 2.21
C ASP A 61 -5.45 -10.29 2.90
N THR A 62 -4.44 -10.10 3.75
CA THR A 62 -4.29 -8.90 4.57
C THR A 62 -2.90 -8.28 4.46
N LEU A 63 -2.82 -6.97 4.69
CA LEU A 63 -1.53 -6.29 4.75
C LEU A 63 -0.64 -6.86 5.86
N GLU A 64 -1.21 -7.20 7.03
CA GLU A 64 -0.48 -7.80 8.14
C GLU A 64 0.23 -9.09 7.72
N GLU A 65 -0.46 -9.98 7.00
CA GLU A 65 0.13 -11.22 6.47
C GLU A 65 1.20 -10.96 5.40
N MET A 66 1.02 -9.93 4.56
CA MET A 66 2.03 -9.54 3.57
C MET A 66 3.31 -8.99 4.22
N LEU A 67 3.17 -8.22 5.31
CA LEU A 67 4.30 -7.67 6.06
C LEU A 67 5.03 -8.76 6.85
N LYS A 68 4.29 -9.71 7.42
CA LYS A 68 4.87 -10.90 8.06
C LYS A 68 5.58 -11.79 7.04
N GLY A 69 4.95 -12.00 5.89
CA GLY A 69 5.44 -12.83 4.81
C GLY A 69 5.45 -14.32 5.13
N GLY A 70 6.28 -15.04 4.37
CA GLY A 70 6.44 -16.49 4.44
C GLY A 70 7.86 -16.91 4.85
N PRO A 71 8.26 -18.17 4.58
CA PRO A 71 9.59 -18.68 4.90
C PRO A 71 10.76 -17.88 4.28
N ASN A 72 10.50 -17.15 3.19
CA ASN A 72 11.49 -16.32 2.50
C ASN A 72 11.53 -14.86 3.00
N GLY A 73 10.83 -14.55 4.09
CA GLY A 73 10.71 -13.20 4.64
C GLY A 73 9.44 -12.46 4.19
N PRO A 74 9.37 -11.13 4.44
CA PRO A 74 8.24 -10.29 4.09
C PRO A 74 7.89 -10.36 2.60
N ALA A 75 6.62 -10.50 2.27
CA ALA A 75 6.17 -10.37 0.88
C ALA A 75 6.29 -8.91 0.41
N ILE A 76 6.00 -7.97 1.31
CA ILE A 76 6.08 -6.53 1.07
C ILE A 76 6.86 -5.86 2.18
N VAL A 77 7.79 -4.99 1.79
CA VAL A 77 8.48 -4.04 2.67
C VAL A 77 8.02 -2.64 2.27
N PRO A 78 7.27 -1.91 3.12
CA PRO A 78 6.75 -0.59 2.79
C PRO A 78 7.86 0.37 2.31
N GLY A 79 7.66 0.96 1.13
CA GLY A 79 8.62 1.89 0.52
C GLY A 79 9.85 1.25 -0.12
N ASP A 80 10.06 -0.06 0.02
CA ASP A 80 11.25 -0.75 -0.46
C ASP A 80 10.92 -1.83 -1.49
N LEU A 81 11.19 -1.50 -2.76
CA LEU A 81 10.86 -2.39 -3.87
C LEU A 81 11.80 -3.60 -3.95
N GLU A 82 13.07 -3.39 -3.61
CA GLU A 82 14.12 -4.40 -3.80
C GLU A 82 14.05 -5.48 -2.71
N ASN A 83 13.71 -5.08 -1.49
CA ASN A 83 13.55 -6.01 -0.37
C ASN A 83 12.14 -6.62 -0.28
N SER A 84 11.20 -6.23 -1.15
CA SER A 84 9.87 -6.84 -1.23
C SER A 84 9.87 -8.12 -2.07
N PHE A 85 9.75 -9.28 -1.42
CA PHE A 85 9.81 -10.58 -2.11
C PHE A 85 8.73 -10.74 -3.21
N LEU A 86 7.52 -10.20 -3.00
CA LEU A 86 6.45 -10.27 -4.00
C LEU A 86 6.89 -9.62 -5.32
N LEU A 87 7.61 -8.51 -5.27
CA LEU A 87 8.07 -7.81 -6.48
C LEU A 87 9.09 -8.64 -7.27
N ARG A 88 10.05 -9.25 -6.58
CA ARG A 88 11.03 -10.16 -7.22
C ARG A 88 10.32 -11.34 -7.90
N ALA A 89 9.34 -11.93 -7.21
CA ALA A 89 8.55 -13.05 -7.71
C ALA A 89 7.72 -12.69 -8.96
N ILE A 90 7.00 -11.56 -8.96
CA ILE A 90 6.15 -11.15 -10.10
C ILE A 90 6.95 -10.57 -11.27
N ARG A 91 8.16 -10.07 -11.02
CA ARG A 91 9.10 -9.63 -12.06
C ARG A 91 9.88 -10.80 -12.68
N TYR A 92 9.78 -12.00 -12.10
CA TYR A 92 10.51 -13.18 -12.53
C TYR A 92 12.03 -13.01 -12.44
N GLU A 93 12.50 -12.31 -11.40
CA GLU A 93 13.93 -12.08 -11.19
C GLU A 93 14.66 -13.35 -10.72
N GLU A 94 13.93 -14.28 -10.09
CA GLU A 94 14.44 -15.56 -9.60
C GLU A 94 13.64 -16.72 -10.20
N ALA A 95 14.34 -17.69 -10.81
CA ALA A 95 13.72 -18.80 -11.55
C ALA A 95 12.81 -19.68 -10.68
N ASP A 96 13.18 -19.90 -9.42
CA ASP A 96 12.46 -20.80 -8.51
C ASP A 96 11.21 -20.18 -7.87
N TYR A 97 11.02 -18.86 -8.03
CA TYR A 97 9.97 -18.10 -7.35
C TYR A 97 9.07 -17.30 -8.30
N GLN A 98 9.05 -17.68 -9.58
CA GLN A 98 8.24 -17.00 -10.60
C GLN A 98 6.75 -17.14 -10.30
N MET A 99 6.06 -16.01 -10.16
CA MET A 99 4.62 -15.97 -9.84
C MET A 99 3.89 -14.95 -10.72
N PRO A 100 2.68 -15.25 -11.22
CA PRO A 100 1.97 -16.52 -11.13
C PRO A 100 2.56 -17.60 -12.06
N PRO A 101 2.51 -18.90 -11.70
CA PRO A 101 3.14 -19.97 -12.50
C PRO A 101 2.52 -20.13 -13.90
N ALA A 102 1.26 -19.74 -14.07
CA ALA A 102 0.55 -19.80 -15.36
C ALA A 102 1.01 -18.75 -16.37
N GLY A 103 1.82 -17.77 -15.95
CA GLY A 103 2.35 -16.73 -16.83
C GLY A 103 2.55 -15.41 -16.10
N LYS A 104 3.58 -14.68 -16.53
CA LYS A 104 3.98 -13.40 -15.94
C LYS A 104 2.84 -12.38 -16.04
N LEU A 105 2.73 -11.54 -15.02
CA LEU A 105 1.80 -10.41 -15.03
C LEU A 105 2.13 -9.44 -16.16
N SER A 106 1.14 -8.63 -16.55
CA SER A 106 1.39 -7.52 -17.48
C SER A 106 2.32 -6.49 -16.84
N ASP A 107 3.08 -5.76 -17.66
CA ASP A 107 3.93 -4.69 -17.14
C ASP A 107 3.11 -3.58 -16.45
N GLU A 108 1.84 -3.39 -16.83
CA GLU A 108 0.94 -2.45 -16.16
C GLU A 108 0.60 -2.92 -14.74
N ASP A 109 0.26 -4.20 -14.57
CA ASP A 109 -0.03 -4.78 -13.26
C ASP A 109 1.20 -4.72 -12.35
N ILE A 110 2.38 -5.07 -12.88
CA ILE A 110 3.64 -5.00 -12.12
C ILE A 110 3.90 -3.55 -11.66
N ARG A 111 3.78 -2.56 -12.56
CA ARG A 111 3.92 -1.14 -12.20
C ARG A 111 2.90 -0.69 -11.16
N ALA A 112 1.68 -1.22 -11.18
CA ALA A 112 0.68 -0.90 -10.16
C ALA A 112 1.11 -1.42 -8.77
N VAL A 113 1.63 -2.65 -8.68
CA VAL A 113 2.19 -3.19 -7.43
C VAL A 113 3.38 -2.35 -6.97
N GLU A 114 4.31 -2.00 -7.86
CA GLU A 114 5.46 -1.16 -7.53
C GLU A 114 5.05 0.20 -6.98
N GLN A 115 4.10 0.87 -7.64
CA GLN A 115 3.59 2.16 -7.18
C GLN A 115 2.96 2.02 -5.81
N TRP A 116 2.12 1.00 -5.61
CA TRP A 116 1.48 0.75 -4.33
C TRP A 116 2.50 0.53 -3.21
N VAL A 117 3.51 -0.32 -3.41
CA VAL A 117 4.58 -0.56 -2.42
C VAL A 117 5.37 0.72 -2.14
N ARG A 118 5.69 1.50 -3.17
CA ARG A 118 6.45 2.76 -3.03
C ARG A 118 5.74 3.78 -2.15
N VAL A 119 4.41 3.86 -2.23
CA VAL A 119 3.61 4.84 -1.46
C VAL A 119 3.01 4.25 -0.18
N LEU A 120 3.18 2.95 0.05
CA LEU A 120 2.83 2.29 1.29
C LEU A 120 3.75 2.81 2.39
N LYS A 121 3.19 3.54 3.36
CA LYS A 121 3.92 4.06 4.53
C LYS A 121 3.52 3.30 5.78
N ASP A 122 4.50 3.09 6.66
CA ASP A 122 4.42 2.60 8.04
C ASP A 122 3.00 2.16 8.46
N ALA A 123 2.63 0.94 8.07
CA ALA A 123 1.56 0.21 8.71
C ALA A 123 2.07 -0.20 10.10
N LYS A 124 2.00 0.74 11.05
CA LYS A 124 2.14 0.44 12.47
C LYS A 124 0.87 -0.21 12.99
#